data_AF-A0A844G812-F1
#
_entry.id   AF-A0A844G812-F1
#
_cell.length_a   1.000
_cell.length_b   1.000
_cell.length_c   1.000
_cell.angle_alpha   90.00
_cell.angle_beta   90.00
_cell.angle_gamma   90.00
#
_symmetry.space_group_name_H-M   'P 1'
#
loop_
_entity.id
_entity.type
_entity.pdbx_description
1 polymer ?
#
loop_
_entity_poly.entity_id
_entity_poly.type
_entity_poly.pdbx_seq_one_letter_code
_entity_poly.pdbx_strand_id
1 'polypeptide(L)' 'MIKLQVNNSGARKDIVSSAPDKVDTLKSAASQLGSVAAGHVKFRLVEAGTLGRVLGYSEAPDFAWSTCQ' A
#
# COMPACT_ATOMS: atom_id res chain seq x y z
N MET A 1 -11.77 8.64 1.09
CA MET A 1 -11.63 7.66 -0.02
C MET A 1 -10.23 7.05 0.11
N ILE A 2 -10.04 5.72 0.02
CA ILE A 2 -8.72 5.12 0.27
C ILE A 2 -8.05 4.74 -1.06
N LYS A 3 -6.74 4.95 -1.14
CA LYS A 3 -5.87 4.65 -2.28
C LYS A 3 -4.76 3.69 -1.88
N LEU A 4 -4.37 2.82 -2.79
CA LEU A 4 -3.16 2.01 -2.67
C LEU A 4 -2.08 2.61 -3.56
N GLN A 5 -0.93 2.89 -2.97
CA GLN A 5 0.25 3.36 -3.68
C GLN A 5 1.36 2.32 -3.64
N VAL A 6 2.08 2.23 -4.75
CA VAL A 6 3.21 1.30 -4.95
C VAL A 6 4.48 2.06 -5.29
N ASN A 7 5.61 1.60 -4.78
CA ASN A 7 6.94 2.09 -5.16
C ASN A 7 7.83 0.91 -5.56
N ASN A 8 8.23 0.86 -6.83
CA ASN A 8 9.12 -0.16 -7.38
C ASN A 8 10.41 0.44 -7.98
N SER A 9 10.55 1.77 -8.03
CA SER A 9 11.66 2.42 -8.73
C SER A 9 12.04 3.78 -8.14
N GLY A 10 11.75 3.99 -6.86
CA GLY A 10 11.97 5.26 -6.14
C GLY A 10 10.78 6.23 -6.19
N ALA A 11 9.90 6.12 -7.20
CA ALA A 11 8.69 6.94 -7.31
C ALA A 11 7.43 6.17 -6.87
N ARG A 12 6.54 6.84 -6.13
CA ARG A 12 5.24 6.28 -5.70
C ARG A 12 4.19 6.50 -6.79
N LYS A 13 3.44 5.45 -7.14
CA LYS A 13 2.33 5.49 -8.11
C LYS A 13 1.03 4.99 -7.49
N ASP A 14 -0.08 5.64 -7.82
CA ASP A 14 -1.43 5.17 -7.46
C ASP A 14 -1.77 3.96 -8.33
N ILE A 15 -2.01 2.80 -7.73
CA ILE A 15 -2.50 1.59 -8.43
C ILE A 15 -3.98 1.32 -8.18
N VAL A 16 -4.52 1.81 -7.06
CA VAL A 16 -5.96 1.83 -6.81
C VAL A 16 -6.34 3.21 -6.30
N SER A 17 -7.26 3.86 -7.00
CA SER A 17 -7.67 5.25 -6.74
C SER A 17 -8.90 5.38 -5.85
N SER A 18 -9.66 4.29 -5.61
CA SER A 18 -10.80 4.24 -4.69
C SER A 18 -11.04 2.83 -4.15
N ALA A 19 -10.90 2.62 -2.84
CA ALA A 19 -11.26 1.36 -2.19
C ALA A 19 -11.68 1.55 -0.72
N PRO A 20 -12.72 2.36 -0.44
CA PRO A 20 -13.17 2.58 0.94
C PRO A 20 -13.56 1.28 1.66
N ASP A 21 -14.19 0.32 0.97
CA ASP A 21 -14.73 -0.91 1.59
C ASP A 21 -13.87 -2.16 1.36
N LYS A 22 -12.67 -2.02 0.78
CA LYS A 22 -11.82 -3.14 0.35
C LYS A 22 -10.40 -3.08 0.89
N VAL A 23 -10.20 -2.40 2.02
CA VAL A 23 -8.88 -2.21 2.62
C VAL A 23 -8.18 -3.54 2.86
N ASP A 24 -8.85 -4.52 3.47
CA ASP A 24 -8.23 -5.82 3.78
C ASP A 24 -7.90 -6.62 2.52
N THR A 25 -8.76 -6.56 1.49
CA THR A 25 -8.48 -7.16 0.19
C THR A 25 -7.24 -6.54 -0.46
N LEU A 26 -7.09 -5.21 -0.40
CA LEU A 26 -5.91 -4.52 -0.92
C LEU A 26 -4.64 -4.88 -0.16
N LYS A 27 -4.73 -4.99 1.16
CA LYS A 27 -3.60 -5.40 2.00
C LYS A 27 -3.12 -6.80 1.61
N SER A 28 -4.03 -7.75 1.48
CA SER A 28 -3.71 -9.13 1.08
C SER A 28 -3.09 -9.21 -0.31
N ALA A 29 -3.68 -8.52 -1.31
CA ALA A 29 -3.15 -8.51 -2.67
C ALA A 29 -1.76 -7.84 -2.76
N ALA A 30 -1.54 -6.75 -2.02
CA ALA A 30 -0.24 -6.08 -1.94
C ALA A 30 0.83 -6.98 -1.30
N SER A 31 0.51 -7.69 -0.21
CA SER A 31 1.45 -8.64 0.42
C SER A 31 1.81 -9.80 -0.52
N GLN A 32 0.84 -10.33 -1.28
CA GLN A 32 1.11 -11.34 -2.32
C GLN A 32 2.04 -10.80 -3.41
N LEU A 33 1.75 -9.62 -3.96
CA LEU A 33 2.59 -8.98 -4.98
C LEU A 33 3.99 -8.65 -4.46
N GLY A 34 4.10 -8.20 -3.21
CA GLY A 34 5.36 -7.94 -2.54
C GLY A 34 6.22 -9.18 -2.42
N SER A 35 5.63 -10.30 -2.00
CA SER A 35 6.30 -11.59 -1.92
C SER A 35 6.83 -12.05 -3.29
N VAL A 36 6.04 -11.88 -4.37
CA VAL A 36 6.47 -12.22 -5.74
C VAL A 36 7.62 -11.32 -6.20
N ALA A 37 7.58 -10.04 -5.85
CA ALA A 37 8.62 -9.08 -6.18
C ALA A 37 9.84 -9.15 -5.24
N ALA A 38 9.97 -10.21 -4.43
CA ALA A 38 11.12 -10.48 -3.56
C ALA A 38 11.58 -9.29 -2.70
N GLY A 39 10.65 -8.47 -2.21
CA GLY A 39 11.02 -7.32 -1.37
C GLY A 39 11.28 -6.01 -2.12
N HIS A 40 11.33 -6.01 -3.45
CA HIS A 40 11.71 -4.81 -4.22
C HIS A 40 10.60 -3.76 -4.31
N VAL A 41 9.37 -4.13 -3.94
CA VAL A 41 8.20 -3.27 -4.07
C VAL A 41 7.67 -2.88 -2.70
N LYS A 42 7.44 -1.59 -2.49
CA LYS A 42 6.85 -1.05 -1.25
C LYS A 42 5.42 -0.61 -1.47
N PHE A 43 4.53 -0.89 -0.52
CA PHE A 43 3.12 -0.52 -0.59
C PHE A 43 2.73 0.40 0.55
N ARG A 44 1.80 1.32 0.30
CA ARG A 44 1.09 2.04 1.37
C ARG A 44 -0.35 2.31 1.03
N LEU A 45 -1.17 2.38 2.06
CA LEU A 45 -2.54 2.86 2.00
C LEU A 45 -2.57 4.34 2.37
N VAL A 46 -3.27 5.11 1.56
CA VAL A 46 -3.38 6.56 1.72
C VAL A 46 -4.85 6.95 1.68
N GLU A 47 -5.28 7.79 2.59
CA GLU A 47 -6.59 8.44 2.46
C GLU A 47 -6.50 9.57 1.43
N ALA A 48 -7.21 9.41 0.31
CA ALA A 48 -7.52 10.49 -0.61
C ALA A 48 -8.43 11.50 0.08
N GLY A 49 -7.87 12.70 0.28
CA GLY A 49 -8.37 13.74 1.18
C GLY A 49 -7.21 14.58 1.72
N THR A 50 -7.52 15.51 2.63
CA THR A 50 -6.89 16.81 2.91
C THR A 50 -5.36 16.93 2.83
N LEU A 51 -4.57 15.88 3.07
CA LEU A 51 -3.10 15.91 2.89
C LEU A 51 -2.49 14.55 2.47
N GLY A 52 -3.30 13.55 2.07
CA GLY A 52 -2.79 12.21 1.76
C GLY A 52 -2.24 11.48 2.99
N ARG A 53 -3.05 11.40 4.06
CA ARG A 53 -2.69 10.69 5.30
C ARG A 53 -2.38 9.23 4.99
N VAL A 54 -1.22 8.75 5.41
CA VAL A 54 -0.85 7.33 5.31
C VAL A 54 -1.57 6.57 6.42
N LEU A 55 -2.35 5.55 6.06
CA LEU A 55 -3.09 4.70 7.00
C LEU A 55 -2.30 3.45 7.39
N GLY A 56 -1.39 3.03 6.52
CA GLY A 56 -0.46 1.96 6.80
C GLY A 56 0.47 1.72 5.62
N TYR A 57 1.50 0.92 5.85
CA TYR A 57 2.48 0.54 4.85
C TYR A 57 2.89 -0.92 5.03
N SER A 58 3.33 -1.52 3.94
CA SER A 58 3.86 -2.88 3.88
C SER A 58 5.13 -2.84 3.05
N GLU A 59 6.23 -3.23 3.68
CA GLU A 59 7.57 -3.21 3.10
C GLU A 59 8.28 -4.54 3.37
N ALA A 60 9.32 -4.81 2.59
CA ALA A 60 10.18 -5.97 2.75
C ALA A 60 10.88 -5.99 4.13
N PRO A 61 11.30 -7.17 4.61
CA PRO A 61 11.17 -8.49 3.97
C PRO A 61 9.86 -9.23 4.30
N ASP A 62 9.19 -8.85 5.39
CA ASP A 62 8.08 -9.63 5.94
C ASP A 62 6.71 -9.25 5.38
N PHE A 63 6.60 -8.14 4.66
CA PHE A 63 5.37 -7.62 4.06
C PHE A 63 4.17 -7.54 5.02
N ALA A 64 4.45 -7.49 6.33
CA ALA A 64 3.49 -7.21 7.36
C ALA A 64 3.03 -5.76 7.25
N TRP A 65 1.73 -5.53 7.48
CA TRP A 65 1.19 -4.18 7.46
C TRP A 65 1.42 -3.49 8.80
N SER A 66 2.21 -2.42 8.78
CA SER A 66 2.31 -1.50 9.91
C SER A 66 1.27 -0.41 9.77
N THR A 67 0.51 -0.16 10.84
CA THR A 67 -0.42 0.98 10.92
C THR A 67 0.34 2.26 11.26
N CYS A 68 -0.02 3.36 10.62
CA CYS A 68 0.45 4.69 11.04
C CYS A 68 -0.58 5.26 12.02
N GLN A 69 -0.14 5.67 13.22
CA GLN A 69 -0.97 6.43 14.15
C GLN A 69 -1.26 7.83 13.59
#